data_AF-A0A2Z7DH75-F1
#
_entry.id   AF-A0A2Z7DH75-F1
#
_cell.length_a   1.000
_cell.length_b   1.000
_cell.length_c   1.000
_cell.angle_alpha   90.00
_cell.angle_beta   90.00
_cell.angle_gamma   90.00
#
_symmetry.space_group_name_H-M   'P 1'
#
loop_
_entity.id
_entity.type
_entity.pdbx_description
1 polymer ?
#
loop_
_entity_poly.entity_id
_entity_poly.type
_entity_poly.pdbx_seq_one_letter_code
_entity_poly.pdbx_strand_id
1 'polypeptide(L)'
;MLPAFFVLVVEVLENLAFLANASNLVLYLSEYMHFAPSESANSVTNFMGTAFLLALLGGFLSDAYFTTYHVYLTSAVVELLVRN
;
A
#
# COMPACT_ATOMS: atom_id res chain seq x y z
N MET A 1 20.59 -3.74 -12.67
CA MET A 1 20.60 -4.83 -11.66
C MET A 1 20.41 -4.29 -10.25
N LEU A 2 21.17 -3.28 -9.80
CA LEU A 2 20.98 -2.59 -8.51
C LEU A 2 19.55 -2.07 -8.21
N PRO A 3 18.83 -1.39 -9.12
CA PRO A 3 17.50 -0.87 -8.79
C PRO A 3 16.46 -1.96 -8.53
N ALA A 4 16.50 -3.06 -9.28
CA ALA A 4 15.60 -4.20 -9.06
C ALA A 4 15.84 -4.88 -7.71
N PHE A 5 17.10 -4.98 -7.29
CA PHE A 5 17.43 -5.51 -5.96
C PHE A 5 16.88 -4.64 -4.83
N PHE A 6 16.99 -3.32 -4.95
CA PHE A 6 16.44 -2.40 -3.94
C PHE A 6 14.92 -2.54 -3.82
N VAL A 7 14.20 -2.60 -4.94
CA VAL A 7 12.75 -2.81 -4.96
C VAL A 7 12.36 -4.14 -4.28
N LEU A 8 13.08 -5.22 -4.57
CA LEU A 8 12.83 -6.52 -3.94
C LEU A 8 13.05 -6.50 -2.42
N VAL A 9 14.10 -5.82 -1.94
CA VAL A 9 14.38 -5.71 -0.50
C VAL A 9 13.27 -4.92 0.19
N VAL A 10 12.80 -3.82 -0.41
CA VAL A 10 11.70 -3.01 0.12
C VAL A 10 10.41 -3.83 0.18
N GLU A 11 10.09 -4.57 -0.88
CA GLU A 11 8.90 -5.44 -0.94
C GLU A 11 8.91 -6.50 0.17
N VAL A 12 10.06 -7.16 0.40
CA VAL A 12 10.20 -8.16 1.46
C VAL A 12 10.03 -7.53 2.85
N LEU A 13 10.61 -6.35 3.07
CA LEU A 13 10.49 -5.62 4.34
C LEU A 13 9.05 -5.17 4.60
N GLU A 14 8.35 -4.69 3.57
CA GLU A 14 6.95 -4.28 3.68
C GLU A 14 6.05 -5.46 4.06
N ASN A 15 6.20 -6.60 3.37
CA ASN A 15 5.45 -7.82 3.69
C ASN A 15 5.73 -8.32 5.11
N LEU A 16 6.99 -8.25 5.55
CA LEU A 16 7.37 -8.62 6.91
C LEU A 16 6.72 -7.71 7.96
N ALA A 17 6.75 -6.39 7.74
CA ALA A 17 6.13 -5.41 8.62
C ALA A 17 4.60 -5.59 8.68
N PHE A 18 3.96 -5.88 7.53
CA PHE A 18 2.53 -6.12 7.45
C PHE A 18 2.12 -7.35 8.28
N LEU A 19 2.82 -8.48 8.13
CA LEU A 19 2.57 -9.71 8.89
C LEU A 19 2.85 -9.55 10.40
N ALA A 20 3.92 -8.84 10.75
CA ALA A 20 4.24 -8.54 12.14
C ALA A 20 3.15 -7.69 12.80
N ASN A 21 2.66 -6.66 12.09
CA ASN A 21 1.59 -5.80 12.57
C ASN A 21 0.27 -6.55 12.71
N ALA A 22 -0.09 -7.41 11.74
CA ALA A 22 -1.28 -8.24 11.83
C ALA A 22 -1.25 -9.16 13.06
N SER A 23 -0.11 -9.82 13.30
CA SER A 23 0.06 -10.72 14.45
C SER A 23 -0.03 -9.97 15.77
N ASN A 24 0.63 -8.81 15.88
CA ASN A 24 0.60 -7.98 17.07
C ASN A 24 -0.80 -7.41 17.34
N LEU A 25 -1.53 -7.04 16.29
CA LEU A 25 -2.88 -6.51 16.40
C LEU A 25 -3.87 -7.55 16.94
N VAL A 26 -3.74 -8.82 16.54
CA VAL A 26 -4.58 -9.92 17.11
C VAL A 26 -4.33 -10.03 18.60
N LEU A 27 -3.06 -10.04 19.03
CA LEU A 27 -2.69 -10.12 20.44
C LEU A 27 -3.18 -8.89 21.22
N TYR A 28 -3.03 -7.70 20.65
CA TYR A 28 -3.49 -6.47 21.28
C TYR A 28 -5.01 -6.48 21.53
N LEU A 29 -5.80 -6.87 20.53
CA LEU A 29 -7.25 -6.94 20.65
C LEU A 29 -7.69 -8.01 21.67
N SER A 30 -7.00 -9.14 21.71
CA SER A 30 -7.32 -10.24 22.64
C SER A 30 -6.90 -9.93 24.08
N GLU A 31 -5.70 -9.40 24.30
CA GLU A 31 -5.13 -9.23 25.65
C GLU A 31 -5.48 -7.89 26.30
N TYR A 32 -5.48 -6.79 25.53
CA TYR A 32 -5.66 -5.44 26.08
C TYR A 32 -7.08 -4.89 25.89
N MET A 33 -7.74 -5.24 24.79
CA MET A 33 -9.12 -4.79 24.51
C MET A 33 -10.17 -5.81 24.96
N HIS A 34 -9.74 -6.96 25.50
CA HIS A 34 -10.59 -8.04 26.03
C HIS A 34 -11.64 -8.56 25.04
N PHE A 35 -11.34 -8.54 23.74
CA PHE A 35 -12.20 -9.17 22.73
C PHE A 35 -12.05 -10.69 22.76
N ALA A 36 -13.11 -11.40 22.36
CA ALA A 36 -13.01 -12.84 22.20
C ALA A 36 -11.95 -13.18 21.13
N PRO A 37 -11.23 -14.31 21.25
CA PRO A 37 -10.21 -14.70 20.26
C PRO A 37 -10.77 -14.79 18.84
N SER A 38 -12.02 -15.25 18.68
CA SER A 38 -12.72 -15.32 17.41
C SER A 38 -13.01 -13.93 16.82
N GLU A 39 -13.46 -12.98 17.64
CA GLU A 39 -13.77 -11.61 17.21
C GLU A 39 -12.51 -10.82 16.87
N SER A 40 -11.43 -11.02 17.63
CA SER A 40 -10.11 -10.44 17.37
C SER A 40 -9.54 -10.92 16.04
N ALA A 41 -9.53 -12.24 15.82
CA ALA A 41 -9.06 -12.82 14.56
C ALA A 41 -9.90 -12.36 13.36
N ASN A 42 -11.22 -12.28 13.50
CA ASN A 42 -12.11 -11.83 12.44
C ASN A 42 -11.90 -10.34 12.11
N SER A 43 -11.70 -9.50 13.12
CA SER A 43 -11.43 -8.06 12.94
C SER A 43 -10.10 -7.83 12.22
N VAL A 44 -9.04 -8.55 12.59
CA VAL A 44 -7.75 -8.45 11.90
C VAL A 44 -7.84 -9.00 10.48
N THR A 45 -8.56 -10.11 10.26
CA THR A 45 -8.76 -10.67 8.92
C THR A 45 -9.52 -9.69 8.02
N ASN A 46 -10.55 -9.03 8.53
CA ASN A 46 -11.26 -7.98 7.80
C ASN A 46 -10.33 -6.80 7.48
N PHE A 47 -9.53 -6.35 8.45
CA PHE A 47 -8.55 -5.29 8.22
C PHE A 47 -7.54 -5.66 7.11
N MET A 48 -6.94 -6.85 7.18
CA MET A 48 -6.03 -7.35 6.14
C MET A 48 -6.72 -7.45 4.78
N GLY A 49 -7.95 -7.97 4.74
CA GLY A 49 -8.76 -8.06 3.52
C GLY A 49 -9.02 -6.68 2.90
N THR A 50 -9.33 -5.67 3.72
CA THR A 50 -9.51 -4.30 3.22
C THR A 50 -8.21 -3.71 2.69
N ALA A 51 -7.06 -3.98 3.32
CA ALA A 51 -5.77 -3.51 2.84
C ALA A 51 -5.43 -4.09 1.45
N PHE A 52 -5.72 -5.38 1.22
CA PHE A 52 -5.54 -5.98 -0.10
C PHE A 52 -6.45 -5.37 -1.18
N LEU A 53 -7.72 -5.09 -0.84
CA LEU A 53 -8.62 -4.40 -1.76
C LEU A 53 -8.15 -2.97 -2.06
N LEU A 54 -7.59 -2.29 -1.06
CA LEU A 54 -7.03 -0.94 -1.22
C LEU A 54 -5.77 -0.96 -2.08
N ALA A 55 -4.93 -2.00 -1.98
CA ALA A 55 -3.76 -2.19 -2.84
C ALA A 55 -4.17 -2.40 -4.30
N LEU A 56 -5.23 -3.19 -4.56
CA LEU A 56 -5.80 -3.35 -5.90
C LEU A 56 -6.28 -2.02 -6.46
N LEU A 57 -7.00 -1.25 -5.65
CA LEU A 57 -7.47 0.09 -6.02
C LEU A 57 -6.31 1.06 -6.28
N GLY A 58 -5.28 1.03 -5.43
CA GLY A 58 -4.06 1.82 -5.58
C GLY A 58 -3.31 1.50 -6.87
N GLY A 59 -3.19 0.23 -7.24
CA GLY A 59 -2.62 -0.21 -8.51
C GLY A 59 -3.43 0.31 -9.70
N PHE A 60 -4.76 0.17 -9.66
CA PHE A 60 -5.63 0.73 -10.70
C PHE A 60 -5.49 2.25 -10.83
N LEU A 61 -5.43 2.99 -9.72
CA LEU A 61 -5.22 4.44 -9.74
C LEU A 61 -3.84 4.81 -10.29
N SER A 62 -2.80 4.06 -9.92
CA SER A 62 -1.43 4.25 -10.41
C SER A 62 -1.38 4.15 -11.94
N ASP A 63 -2.01 3.10 -12.49
CA ASP A 63 -2.01 2.83 -13.93
C ASP A 63 -2.91 3.81 -14.70
N ALA A 64 -4.11 4.10 -14.17
CA ALA A 64 -5.10 4.92 -14.87
C ALA A 64 -4.80 6.43 -14.82
N TYR A 65 -4.26 6.94 -13.70
CA TYR A 65 -4.16 8.39 -13.47
C TYR A 65 -2.72 8.90 -13.36
N PHE A 66 -1.78 8.09 -12.85
CA PHE A 66 -0.48 8.61 -12.41
C PHE A 66 0.66 8.48 -13.43
N THR A 67 0.57 7.59 -14.43
CA THR A 67 1.77 7.26 -15.23
C THR A 67 1.90 7.96 -16.59
N THR A 68 0.86 8.64 -17.10
CA THR A 68 0.98 9.38 -18.38
C THR A 68 0.43 10.79 -18.29
N TYR A 69 -0.69 11.01 -17.58
CA TYR A 69 -1.31 12.33 -17.49
C TYR A 69 -0.38 13.38 -16.88
N HIS A 70 0.32 13.05 -15.79
CA HIS A 70 1.22 13.99 -15.12
C HIS A 70 2.44 14.35 -15.98
N VAL A 71 3.03 13.38 -16.69
CA VAL A 71 4.19 13.63 -17.57
C VAL A 71 3.77 14.43 -18.81
N TYR A 72 2.59 14.16 -19.37
CA TYR A 72 2.06 14.90 -20.51
C TYR A 72 1.71 16.34 -20.13
N LEU A 73 1.08 16.54 -18.97
CA LEU A 73 0.71 17.85 -18.47
C LEU A 73 1.96 18.71 -18.18
N THR A 74 2.98 18.14 -17.54
CA THR A 74 4.23 18.86 -17.27
C THR A 74 4.99 19.18 -18.57
N SER A 75 5.06 18.25 -19.51
CA SER A 75 5.68 18.50 -20.83
C SER A 75 4.95 19.60 -21.60
N ALA A 76 3.61 19.57 -21.62
CA ALA A 76 2.80 20.57 -22.31
C ALA A 76 2.95 21.97 -21.69
N VAL A 77 3.00 22.06 -20.36
CA VAL A 77 3.25 23.34 -19.65
C VAL A 77 4.66 23.87 -19.96
N VAL A 78 5.66 23.00 -19.99
CA VAL A 78 7.05 23.38 -20.31
C VAL A 78 7.17 23.88 -21.76
N GLU A 79 6.57 23.19 -22.74
CA GLU A 79 6.56 23.66 -24.13
C GLU A 79 5.84 25.00 -24.31
N LEU A 80 4.72 25.22 -23.60
CA LEU A 80 3.96 26.47 -23.67
C LEU A 80 4.74 27.64 -23.04
N LEU A 81 5.47 27.39 -21.94
CA LEU A 81 6.34 28.39 -21.30
C LEU A 81 7.59 28.73 -22.12
N VAL A 82 8.17 27.75 -22.82
CA VAL A 82 9.37 27.98 -23.65
C VAL A 82 9.03 28.63 -25.00
N ARG A 83 7.81 28.46 -25.49
CA ARG A 83 7.34 29.00 -26.77
C ARG A 83 6.78 30.44 -26.69
N ASN A 84 6.82 31.07 -25.53
CA ASN A 84 6.46 32.48 -25.28
C ASN A 84 7.71 33.27 -24.91
#